data_AF-A0A848EMT9-F1
#
_entry.id   AF-A0A848EMT9-F1
#
_cell.length_a   1.000
_cell.length_b   1.000
_cell.length_c   1.000
_cell.angle_alpha   90.00
_cell.angle_beta   90.00
_cell.angle_gamma   90.00
#
_symmetry.space_group_name_H-M   'P 1'
#
loop_
_entity.id
_entity.type
_entity.pdbx_description
1 polymer ?
#
loop_
_entity_poly.entity_id
_entity_poly.type
_entity_poly.pdbx_seq_one_letter_code
_entity_poly.pdbx_strand_id
1 'polypeptide(L)'
;MLTVYPPKEVRKVGKHAKNLRNQTLMVFLWSSGARVGEMFNTEYNDYVLKWKNVTFKDDKAWIKLKGKTGEREIPIKTGKPLLEELYKESDSDLNSPVFKEQRQKTFCPDCGSKVSLDSSNTSKGSKKYSCNLCSWKRDGYEVDRVYRPMTDDAVRRVLERTIERAGMEDEFKTNPHDFGRKSSQICLKKNQL
;
A
#
# COMPACT_ATOMS: atom_id res chain seq x y z
N MET A 1 -3.02 -14.13 27.44
CA MET A 1 -1.68 -13.87 26.84
C MET A 1 -1.85 -13.04 25.57
N LEU A 2 -1.11 -11.94 25.42
CA LEU A 2 -1.07 -11.21 24.14
C LEU A 2 -0.16 -12.00 23.18
N THR A 3 -0.73 -12.59 22.14
CA THR A 3 0.05 -13.27 21.09
C THR A 3 0.82 -12.22 20.30
N VAL A 4 2.15 -12.31 20.32
CA VAL A 4 3.05 -11.37 19.66
C VAL A 4 3.70 -12.08 18.47
N TYR A 5 3.67 -11.50 17.27
CA TYR A 5 4.17 -12.17 16.06
C TYR A 5 5.71 -12.09 15.96
N PRO A 6 6.45 -13.22 16.06
CA PRO A 6 7.91 -13.22 15.98
C PRO A 6 8.42 -12.63 14.66
N PRO A 7 9.56 -11.91 14.67
CA PRO A 7 10.15 -11.35 13.44
C PRO A 7 10.39 -12.39 12.34
N LYS A 8 10.73 -13.63 12.72
CA LYS A 8 10.99 -14.74 11.77
C LYS A 8 9.73 -15.13 11.00
N GLU A 9 8.59 -15.22 11.68
CA GLU A 9 7.31 -15.59 11.06
C GLU A 9 6.81 -14.49 10.14
N VAL A 10 6.92 -13.23 10.56
CA VAL A 10 6.49 -12.11 9.71
C VAL A 10 7.34 -11.99 8.46
N ARG A 11 8.65 -12.23 8.57
CA ARG A 11 9.52 -12.35 7.38
C ARG A 11 9.11 -13.53 6.49
N LYS A 12 8.70 -14.66 7.06
CA LYS A 12 8.18 -15.81 6.30
C LYS A 12 6.92 -15.41 5.54
N VAL A 13 5.94 -14.77 6.18
CA VAL A 13 4.72 -14.27 5.52
C VAL A 13 5.07 -13.28 4.41
N GLY A 14 5.92 -12.28 4.70
CA GLY A 14 6.35 -11.28 3.72
C GLY A 14 7.00 -11.89 2.47
N LYS A 15 7.78 -12.97 2.60
CA LYS A 15 8.40 -13.68 1.47
C LYS A 15 7.40 -14.35 0.52
N HIS A 16 6.18 -14.64 0.97
CA HIS A 16 5.11 -15.22 0.14
C HIS A 16 4.20 -14.14 -0.48
N ALA A 17 4.53 -12.86 -0.29
CA ALA A 17 3.84 -11.78 -0.95
C ALA A 17 4.08 -11.83 -2.46
N LYS A 18 3.03 -11.59 -3.25
CA LYS A 18 3.06 -11.75 -4.72
C LYS A 18 4.03 -10.80 -5.45
N ASN A 19 4.33 -9.65 -4.88
CA ASN A 19 5.17 -8.62 -5.50
C ASN A 19 5.83 -7.75 -4.42
N LEU A 20 6.83 -6.97 -4.84
CA LEU A 20 7.58 -6.08 -3.97
C LEU A 20 6.68 -5.16 -3.15
N ARG A 21 5.70 -4.47 -3.77
CA ARG A 21 4.75 -3.62 -3.05
C ARG A 21 4.07 -4.35 -1.89
N ASN A 22 3.56 -5.55 -2.12
CA ASN A 22 2.88 -6.32 -1.07
C ASN A 22 3.87 -6.78 0.00
N GLN A 23 5.09 -7.19 -0.39
CA GLN A 23 6.14 -7.57 0.55
C GLN A 23 6.53 -6.39 1.45
N THR A 24 6.78 -5.23 0.85
CA THR A 24 7.08 -3.97 1.54
C THR A 24 5.95 -3.58 2.48
N LEU A 25 4.68 -3.67 2.03
CA LEU A 25 3.50 -3.40 2.85
C LEU A 25 3.48 -4.26 4.13
N MET A 26 3.71 -5.57 4.00
CA MET A 26 3.72 -6.50 5.13
C MET A 26 4.81 -6.15 6.14
N VAL A 27 6.04 -5.98 5.67
CA VAL A 27 7.17 -5.65 6.54
C VAL A 27 7.01 -4.25 7.15
N PHE A 28 6.46 -3.30 6.40
CA PHE A 28 6.18 -1.95 6.87
C PHE A 28 5.14 -1.96 7.99
N LEU A 29 3.97 -2.59 7.80
CA LEU A 29 2.93 -2.67 8.82
C LEU A 29 3.49 -3.25 10.13
N TRP A 30 4.29 -4.31 10.02
CA TRP A 30 4.94 -4.94 11.16
C TRP A 30 5.96 -4.02 11.86
N SER A 31 6.89 -3.44 11.10
CA SER A 31 8.02 -2.68 11.66
C SER A 31 7.69 -1.27 12.11
N SER A 32 6.66 -0.65 11.52
CA SER A 32 6.25 0.73 11.82
C SER A 32 5.38 0.83 13.07
N GLY A 33 4.57 -0.20 13.35
CA GLY A 33 3.46 -0.08 14.30
C GLY A 33 2.49 1.06 13.93
N ALA A 34 2.45 1.46 12.66
CA ALA A 34 1.54 2.47 12.17
C ALA A 34 0.11 1.92 12.14
N ARG A 35 -0.86 2.78 12.42
CA ARG A 35 -2.27 2.43 12.25
C ARG A 35 -2.63 2.51 10.77
N VAL A 36 -3.60 1.70 10.34
CA VAL A 36 -4.09 1.72 8.95
C VAL A 36 -4.50 3.13 8.53
N GLY A 37 -5.27 3.83 9.36
CA GLY A 37 -5.69 5.21 9.08
C GLY A 37 -4.58 6.27 9.14
N GLU A 38 -3.36 5.92 9.56
CA GLU A 38 -2.18 6.80 9.46
C GLU A 38 -1.45 6.60 8.11
N MET A 39 -1.92 5.68 7.26
CA MET A 39 -1.21 5.30 6.03
C MET A 39 -2.11 5.25 4.81
N PHE A 40 -3.34 4.80 4.98
CA PHE A 40 -4.29 4.51 3.91
C PHE A 40 -5.52 5.37 4.07
N ASN A 41 -6.15 5.66 2.92
CA ASN A 41 -7.46 6.26 2.91
C ASN A 41 -8.47 5.26 3.49
N THR A 42 -9.28 5.73 4.43
CA THR A 42 -10.33 4.98 5.13
C THR A 42 -11.63 5.78 5.08
N GLU A 43 -12.76 5.15 5.43
CA GLU A 43 -14.04 5.86 5.52
C GLU A 43 -14.05 7.04 6.50
N TYR A 44 -13.12 7.09 7.47
CA TYR A 44 -13.02 8.14 8.49
C TYR A 44 -11.84 9.10 8.31
N ASN A 45 -10.95 8.85 7.35
CA ASN A 45 -9.72 9.63 7.17
C ASN A 45 -9.26 9.57 5.72
N ASP A 46 -9.15 10.74 5.08
CA ASP A 46 -8.67 10.91 3.71
C ASP A 46 -7.14 10.97 3.59
N TYR A 47 -6.42 10.91 4.72
CA TYR A 47 -4.97 10.91 4.75
C TYR A 47 -4.39 9.68 4.04
N VAL A 48 -3.30 9.93 3.31
CA VAL A 48 -2.53 8.91 2.59
C VAL A 48 -1.05 9.17 2.80
N LEU A 49 -0.31 8.14 3.17
CA LEU A 49 1.14 8.21 3.26
C LEU A 49 1.75 8.37 1.86
N LYS A 50 2.48 9.47 1.65
CA LYS A 50 3.14 9.81 0.38
C LYS A 50 4.66 9.71 0.51
N TRP A 51 5.35 9.64 -0.62
CA TRP A 51 6.82 9.56 -0.62
C TRP A 51 7.50 10.77 0.03
N LYS A 52 6.92 11.98 -0.06
CA LYS A 52 7.40 13.17 0.67
C LYS A 52 7.40 13.02 2.20
N ASN A 53 6.67 12.05 2.73
CA ASN A 53 6.63 11.75 4.16
C ASN A 53 7.71 10.73 4.57
N VAL A 54 8.51 10.24 3.63
CA VAL A 54 9.56 9.25 3.84
C VAL A 54 10.92 9.93 3.63
N THR A 55 11.81 9.82 4.61
CA THR A 55 13.19 10.30 4.51
C THR A 55 14.14 9.15 4.77
N PHE A 56 14.93 8.77 3.76
CA PHE A 56 15.97 7.76 3.90
C PHE A 56 17.23 8.40 4.47
N LYS A 57 17.68 7.96 5.65
CA LYS A 57 18.89 8.48 6.31
C LYS A 57 19.61 7.39 7.09
N ASP A 58 20.91 7.28 6.91
CA ASP A 58 21.77 6.30 7.57
C ASP A 58 21.23 4.85 7.37
N ASP A 59 21.06 4.09 8.45
CA ASP A 59 20.52 2.73 8.44
C ASP A 59 18.98 2.68 8.59
N LYS A 60 18.27 3.82 8.50
CA LYS A 60 16.83 3.93 8.76
C LYS A 60 16.06 4.70 7.67
N ALA A 61 14.75 4.47 7.61
CA ALA A 61 13.79 5.36 6.97
C ALA A 61 12.96 6.05 8.05
N TRP A 62 12.93 7.38 8.05
CA TRP A 62 12.09 8.19 8.93
C TRP A 62 10.76 8.45 8.25
N ILE A 63 9.66 8.08 8.93
CA ILE A 63 8.31 8.21 8.39
C ILE A 63 7.51 9.21 9.22
N LYS A 64 7.05 10.28 8.58
CA LYS A 64 6.10 11.23 9.17
C LYS A 64 4.68 10.73 8.98
N LEU A 65 4.02 10.39 10.08
CA LEU A 65 2.65 9.89 10.12
C LEU A 65 1.71 10.96 10.68
N LYS A 66 0.50 11.01 10.14
CA LYS A 66 -0.57 11.88 10.63
C LYS A 66 -1.79 11.02 10.98
N GLY A 67 -2.23 11.10 12.23
CA GLY A 67 -3.40 10.37 12.72
C GLY A 67 -4.37 11.27 13.47
N LYS A 68 -5.43 10.66 14.01
CA LYS A 68 -6.46 11.36 14.79
C LYS A 68 -5.90 12.12 16.00
N THR A 69 -4.82 11.63 16.59
CA THR A 69 -4.19 12.21 17.78
C THR A 69 -3.04 13.16 17.47
N GLY A 70 -2.88 13.58 16.21
CA GLY A 70 -1.80 14.47 15.77
C GLY A 70 -0.74 13.77 14.92
N GLU A 71 0.40 14.43 14.79
CA GLU A 71 1.52 13.99 13.96
C GLU A 71 2.59 13.32 14.80
N ARG A 72 3.27 12.32 14.22
CA ARG A 72 4.44 11.68 14.83
C ARG A 72 5.42 11.24 13.76
N GLU A 73 6.68 11.14 14.14
CA GLU A 73 7.73 10.59 13.28
C GLU A 73 8.24 9.28 13.87
N ILE A 74 8.43 8.26 13.01
CA ILE A 74 8.92 6.95 13.43
C ILE A 74 10.14 6.51 12.60
N PRO A 75 11.17 5.93 13.23
CA PRO A 75 12.27 5.31 12.52
C PRO A 75 11.94 3.86 12.15
N ILE A 76 12.19 3.47 10.90
CA ILE A 76 12.04 2.11 10.40
C ILE A 76 13.39 1.61 9.89
N LYS A 77 13.98 0.64 10.60
CA LYS A 77 15.22 -0.03 10.18
C LYS A 77 14.94 -1.25 9.29
N THR A 78 14.11 -2.18 9.75
CA THR A 78 13.88 -3.47 9.04
C THR A 78 13.20 -3.32 7.69
N GLY A 79 12.26 -2.38 7.55
CA GLY A 79 11.57 -2.14 6.29
C GLY A 79 12.33 -1.25 5.30
N LYS A 80 13.45 -0.62 5.71
CA LYS A 80 14.15 0.37 4.88
C LYS A 80 14.57 -0.17 3.51
N PRO A 81 15.25 -1.33 3.38
CA PRO A 81 15.71 -1.80 2.06
C PRO A 81 14.56 -2.00 1.08
N LEU A 82 13.44 -2.56 1.55
CA LEU A 82 12.24 -2.79 0.75
C LEU A 82 11.53 -1.48 0.37
N LEU A 83 11.61 -0.44 1.22
CA LEU A 83 11.09 0.89 0.89
C LEU A 83 11.98 1.59 -0.14
N GLU A 84 13.31 1.48 -0.03
CA GLU A 84 14.24 2.06 -1.01
C GLU A 84 14.06 1.39 -2.38
N GLU A 85 13.91 0.07 -2.42
CA GLU A 85 13.64 -0.68 -3.64
C GLU A 85 12.28 -0.28 -4.24
N LEU A 86 11.23 -0.23 -3.42
CA LEU A 86 9.90 0.20 -3.87
C LEU A 86 9.88 1.65 -4.37
N TYR A 87 10.67 2.54 -3.75
CA TYR A 87 10.82 3.92 -4.20
C TYR A 87 11.50 3.99 -5.58
N LYS A 88 12.53 3.18 -5.83
CA LYS A 88 13.20 3.08 -7.13
C LYS A 88 12.29 2.55 -8.24
N GLU A 89 11.39 1.63 -7.92
CA GLU A 89 10.36 1.14 -8.86
C GLU A 89 9.20 2.14 -9.06
N SER A 90 9.13 3.18 -8.24
CA SER A 90 8.07 4.19 -8.33
C SER A 90 8.38 5.24 -9.41
N ASP A 91 7.37 6.05 -9.72
CA ASP A 91 7.46 7.21 -10.62
C ASP A 91 8.32 8.36 -10.03
N SER A 92 8.91 8.18 -8.85
CA SER A 92 9.70 9.18 -8.11
C SER A 92 8.93 10.48 -7.79
N ASP A 93 7.61 10.51 -8.00
CA ASP A 93 6.78 11.62 -7.59
C ASP A 93 6.59 11.62 -6.07
N LEU A 94 7.14 12.64 -5.42
CA LEU A 94 7.07 12.80 -3.97
C LEU A 94 5.62 12.96 -3.45
N ASN A 95 4.69 13.41 -4.28
CA ASN A 95 3.27 13.52 -3.91
C ASN A 95 2.49 12.22 -4.14
N SER A 96 3.12 11.22 -4.74
CA SER A 96 2.50 9.94 -5.01
C SER A 96 2.35 9.10 -3.74
N PRO A 97 1.27 8.32 -3.60
CA PRO A 97 1.11 7.38 -2.49
C PRO A 97 2.26 6.36 -2.46
N VAL A 98 2.76 6.04 -1.27
CA VAL A 98 3.75 4.98 -1.08
C VAL A 98 3.19 3.62 -1.54
N PHE A 99 1.94 3.34 -1.16
CA PHE A 99 1.24 2.11 -1.50
C PHE A 99 0.07 2.41 -2.43
N LYS A 100 0.21 2.04 -3.70
CA LYS A 100 -0.77 2.26 -4.77
C LYS A 100 -1.55 0.97 -5.07
N GLU A 101 -2.80 1.11 -5.51
CA GLU A 101 -3.57 -0.01 -6.08
C GLU A 101 -2.80 -0.64 -7.26
N GLN A 102 -2.97 -1.94 -7.50
CA GLN A 102 -2.19 -2.64 -8.55
C GLN A 102 -2.65 -2.24 -9.96
N ARG A 103 -3.92 -1.90 -10.10
CA ARG A 103 -4.52 -1.53 -11.37
C ARG A 103 -4.67 -0.02 -11.39
N GLN A 104 -4.15 0.59 -12.45
CA GLN A 104 -4.46 1.99 -12.74
C GLN A 104 -5.96 2.11 -13.03
N LYS A 105 -6.55 3.21 -12.55
CA LYS A 105 -7.90 3.60 -12.97
C LYS A 105 -7.76 4.56 -14.15
N THR A 106 -8.62 4.37 -15.14
CA THR A 106 -8.68 5.19 -16.34
C THR A 106 -9.76 6.25 -16.17
N PHE A 107 -9.40 7.50 -16.47
CA PHE A 107 -10.28 8.66 -16.43
C PHE A 107 -10.32 9.35 -17.80
N CYS A 108 -11.42 10.06 -18.04
CA CYS A 108 -11.63 10.84 -19.24
C CYS A 108 -10.74 12.09 -19.16
N PRO A 109 -9.92 12.38 -20.19
CA PRO A 109 -9.07 13.56 -20.18
C PRO A 109 -9.89 14.86 -20.19
N ASP A 110 -11.06 14.86 -20.82
CA ASP A 110 -11.87 16.09 -21.00
C ASP A 110 -12.59 16.53 -19.73
N CYS A 111 -13.07 15.58 -18.91
CA CYS A 111 -13.92 15.90 -17.75
C CYS A 111 -13.49 15.22 -16.44
N GLY A 112 -12.40 14.45 -16.44
CA GLY A 112 -11.85 13.76 -15.26
C GLY A 112 -12.72 12.62 -14.72
N SER A 113 -13.85 12.30 -15.35
CA SER A 113 -14.75 11.24 -14.92
C SER A 113 -14.22 9.84 -15.23
N LYS A 114 -14.67 8.81 -14.52
CA LYS A 114 -14.24 7.43 -14.75
C LYS A 114 -14.74 6.94 -16.12
N VAL A 115 -13.84 6.41 -16.94
CA VAL A 115 -14.20 5.80 -18.23
C VAL A 115 -14.39 4.29 -18.11
N SER A 116 -15.25 3.74 -18.97
CA SER A 116 -15.48 2.30 -19.10
C SER A 116 -14.79 1.78 -20.35
N LEU A 117 -14.31 0.53 -20.30
CA LEU A 117 -13.79 -0.16 -21.48
C LEU A 117 -14.97 -0.58 -22.36
N ASP A 118 -14.96 -0.17 -23.63
CA ASP A 118 -15.94 -0.62 -24.62
C ASP A 118 -15.53 -2.01 -25.14
N SER A 119 -16.15 -3.06 -24.60
CA SER A 119 -15.85 -4.45 -24.92
C SER A 119 -16.26 -4.84 -26.35
N SER A 120 -17.19 -4.10 -26.96
CA SER A 120 -17.80 -4.37 -28.27
C SER A 120 -16.81 -4.34 -29.44
N ASN A 121 -15.65 -3.69 -29.26
CA ASN A 121 -14.71 -3.38 -30.36
C ASN A 121 -13.26 -3.86 -30.10
N THR A 122 -13.07 -4.87 -29.25
CA THR A 122 -11.73 -5.35 -28.84
C THR A 122 -11.00 -6.20 -29.88
N SER A 123 -11.60 -6.45 -31.04
CA SER A 123 -11.10 -7.38 -32.07
C SER A 123 -9.92 -6.86 -32.91
N LYS A 124 -9.46 -5.60 -32.76
CA LYS A 124 -8.34 -5.04 -33.54
C LYS A 124 -7.34 -4.21 -32.71
N GLY A 125 -6.82 -4.78 -31.62
CA GLY A 125 -5.57 -4.33 -31.00
C GLY A 125 -5.62 -3.03 -30.17
N SER A 126 -6.59 -2.13 -30.38
CA SER A 126 -6.79 -0.96 -29.52
C SER A 126 -7.98 -1.15 -28.56
N LYS A 127 -7.73 -0.97 -27.26
CA LYS A 127 -8.79 -0.89 -26.25
C LYS A 127 -9.48 0.46 -26.40
N LYS A 128 -10.78 0.49 -26.70
CA LYS A 128 -11.56 1.73 -26.74
C LYS A 128 -12.18 2.02 -25.38
N TYR A 129 -12.19 3.29 -24.99
CA TYR A 129 -12.80 3.75 -23.75
C TYR A 129 -13.89 4.76 -24.02
N SER A 130 -14.94 4.72 -23.21
CA SER A 130 -16.04 5.68 -23.29
C SER A 130 -16.29 6.37 -21.96
N CYS A 131 -16.57 7.67 -22.03
CA CYS A 131 -17.02 8.51 -20.94
C CYS A 131 -18.53 8.70 -21.04
N ASN A 132 -19.26 8.35 -19.98
CA ASN A 132 -20.71 8.48 -19.96
C ASN A 132 -21.19 9.92 -19.65
N LEU A 133 -20.30 10.80 -19.15
CA LEU A 133 -20.67 12.17 -18.79
C LEU A 133 -20.55 13.15 -19.95
N CYS A 134 -19.47 13.11 -20.72
CA CYS A 134 -19.24 14.03 -21.85
C CYS A 134 -19.28 13.35 -23.22
N SER A 135 -19.74 12.09 -23.30
CA SER A 135 -19.80 11.30 -24.54
C SER A 135 -18.46 11.07 -25.24
N TRP A 136 -17.33 11.38 -24.58
CA TRP A 136 -15.99 11.13 -25.11
C TRP A 136 -15.80 9.63 -25.40
N LYS A 137 -15.30 9.29 -26.59
CA LYS A 137 -15.01 7.91 -27.03
C LYS A 137 -13.75 7.91 -27.87
N ARG A 138 -12.65 7.37 -27.36
CA ARG A 138 -11.37 7.29 -28.10
C ARG A 138 -10.55 6.06 -27.70
N ASP A 139 -9.45 5.86 -28.40
CA ASP A 139 -8.51 4.77 -28.14
C ASP A 139 -7.79 4.94 -26.79
N GLY A 140 -7.37 3.83 -26.20
CA GLY A 140 -6.83 3.74 -24.85
C GLY A 140 -5.47 4.36 -24.59
N TYR A 141 -4.88 5.03 -25.56
CA TYR A 141 -3.69 5.86 -25.38
C TYR A 141 -4.03 7.27 -24.89
N GLU A 142 -5.29 7.69 -25.05
CA GLU A 142 -5.76 9.04 -24.69
C GLU A 142 -6.53 9.07 -23.36
N VAL A 143 -6.42 8.03 -22.52
CA VAL A 143 -7.02 8.03 -21.18
C VAL A 143 -6.01 8.46 -20.12
N ASP A 144 -6.48 9.24 -19.16
CA ASP A 144 -5.67 9.57 -17.98
C ASP A 144 -5.61 8.34 -17.06
N ARG A 145 -4.40 7.85 -16.82
CA ARG A 145 -4.18 6.68 -15.97
C ARG A 145 -3.63 7.12 -14.62
N VAL A 146 -4.46 6.97 -13.59
CA VAL A 146 -4.10 7.38 -12.23
C VAL A 146 -3.99 6.16 -11.35
N TYR A 147 -2.85 6.04 -10.66
CA TYR A 147 -2.72 5.13 -9.54
C TYR A 147 -3.42 5.72 -8.32
N ARG A 148 -4.44 5.01 -7.82
CA ARG A 148 -5.07 5.37 -6.55
C ARG A 148 -4.24 4.84 -5.37
N PRO A 149 -4.27 5.53 -4.23
CA PRO A 149 -3.82 4.94 -2.96
C PRO A 149 -4.52 3.61 -2.71
N MET A 150 -3.84 2.66 -2.07
CA MET A 150 -4.51 1.47 -1.55
C MET A 150 -5.55 1.87 -0.49
N THR A 151 -6.70 1.21 -0.51
CA THR A 151 -7.70 1.27 0.56
C THR A 151 -7.37 0.27 1.66
N ASP A 152 -7.91 0.47 2.85
CA ASP A 152 -7.85 -0.48 3.96
C ASP A 152 -8.35 -1.89 3.57
N ASP A 153 -9.43 -1.97 2.80
CA ASP A 153 -9.95 -3.21 2.22
C ASP A 153 -8.94 -3.90 1.30
N ALA A 154 -8.23 -3.11 0.47
CA ALA A 154 -7.19 -3.65 -0.39
C ALA A 154 -6.01 -4.18 0.44
N VAL A 155 -5.65 -3.49 1.53
CA VAL A 155 -4.62 -3.95 2.48
C VAL A 155 -5.04 -5.24 3.16
N ARG A 156 -6.28 -5.34 3.66
CA ARG A 156 -6.83 -6.56 4.28
C ARG A 156 -6.75 -7.76 3.33
N ARG A 157 -7.18 -7.58 2.08
CA ARG A 157 -7.10 -8.64 1.05
C ARG A 157 -5.67 -9.03 0.69
N VAL A 158 -4.72 -8.10 0.74
CA VAL A 158 -3.30 -8.43 0.53
C VAL A 158 -2.77 -9.23 1.70
N LEU A 159 -3.06 -8.82 2.93
CA LEU A 159 -2.65 -9.51 4.15
C LEU A 159 -3.17 -10.95 4.19
N GLU A 160 -4.48 -11.13 4.03
CA GLU A 160 -5.16 -12.43 4.01
C GLU A 160 -4.52 -13.39 2.99
N ARG A 161 -4.46 -12.99 1.71
CA ARG A 161 -3.87 -13.84 0.66
C ARG A 161 -2.38 -14.12 0.85
N THR A 162 -1.67 -13.28 1.59
CA THR A 162 -0.24 -13.48 1.85
C THR A 162 -0.02 -14.44 3.01
N ILE A 163 -0.88 -14.37 4.03
CA ILE A 163 -0.93 -15.35 5.12
C ILE A 163 -1.31 -16.74 4.58
N GLU A 164 -2.36 -16.82 3.77
CA GLU A 164 -2.81 -18.06 3.12
C GLU A 164 -1.69 -18.71 2.30
N ARG A 165 -1.01 -17.94 1.45
CA ARG A 165 0.15 -18.45 0.69
C ARG A 165 1.31 -18.92 1.56
N ALA A 166 1.42 -18.44 2.79
CA ALA A 166 2.47 -18.87 3.72
C ALA A 166 2.08 -20.11 4.53
N GLY A 167 0.81 -20.55 4.43
CA GLY A 167 0.23 -21.62 5.26
C GLY A 167 0.31 -21.25 6.74
N MET A 168 -0.17 -20.07 7.11
CA MET A 168 -0.10 -19.53 8.48
C MET A 168 -1.41 -18.91 8.98
N GLU A 169 -2.54 -19.42 8.49
CA GLU A 169 -3.89 -18.93 8.78
C GLU A 169 -4.26 -19.10 10.25
N ASP A 170 -3.74 -20.14 10.90
CA ASP A 170 -3.99 -20.44 12.31
C ASP A 170 -3.20 -19.53 13.26
N GLU A 171 -2.04 -19.04 12.81
CA GLU A 171 -1.17 -18.19 13.61
C GLU A 171 -1.49 -16.69 13.45
N PHE A 172 -1.91 -16.25 12.26
CA PHE A 172 -2.10 -14.84 11.95
C PHE A 172 -3.56 -14.44 11.73
N LYS A 173 -3.98 -13.41 12.47
CA LYS A 173 -5.22 -12.69 12.15
C LYS A 173 -5.07 -11.85 10.87
N THR A 174 -6.13 -11.82 10.08
CA THR A 174 -6.23 -11.04 8.83
C THR A 174 -6.54 -9.56 9.02
N ASN A 175 -6.68 -9.08 10.26
CA ASN A 175 -6.89 -7.66 10.55
C ASN A 175 -5.54 -6.89 10.50
N PRO A 176 -5.37 -5.91 9.60
CA PRO A 176 -4.11 -5.17 9.47
C PRO A 176 -3.72 -4.36 10.71
N HIS A 177 -4.69 -3.88 11.48
CA HIS A 177 -4.41 -3.16 12.73
C HIS A 177 -3.85 -4.11 13.80
N ASP A 178 -4.42 -5.31 13.94
CA ASP A 178 -3.88 -6.34 14.84
C ASP A 178 -2.49 -6.78 14.39
N PHE A 179 -2.27 -6.91 13.08
CA PHE A 179 -0.97 -7.22 12.49
C PHE A 179 0.08 -6.18 12.87
N GLY A 180 -0.18 -4.88 12.71
CA GLY A 180 0.75 -3.83 13.12
C GLY A 180 0.95 -3.72 14.64
N ARG A 181 -0.13 -3.79 15.43
CA ARG A 181 -0.10 -3.61 16.89
C ARG A 181 0.66 -4.72 17.60
N LYS A 182 0.44 -5.98 17.21
CA LYS A 182 1.14 -7.13 17.82
C LYS A 182 2.62 -7.13 17.48
N SER A 183 3.02 -6.41 16.46
CA SER A 183 4.39 -6.42 15.94
C SER A 183 5.28 -5.37 16.60
N SER A 184 4.73 -4.18 16.85
CA SER A 184 5.43 -3.08 17.53
C SER A 184 5.86 -3.42 18.96
N GLN A 185 5.12 -4.33 19.64
CA GLN A 185 5.45 -4.78 20.98
C GLN A 185 6.79 -5.55 21.08
N ILE A 186 7.28 -6.17 19.99
CA ILE A 186 8.60 -6.82 19.97
C ILE A 186 9.70 -5.81 19.66
N CYS A 187 9.48 -4.94 18.67
CA CYS A 187 10.48 -3.97 18.26
C CYS A 187 10.80 -2.95 19.36
N LEU A 188 9.80 -2.51 20.13
CA LEU A 188 10.03 -1.60 21.27
C LEU A 188 10.84 -2.25 22.39
N LYS A 189 10.65 -3.55 22.64
CA LYS A 189 11.40 -4.28 23.67
C LYS A 189 12.86 -4.58 23.26
N LYS A 190 13.15 -4.67 21.96
CA LYS A 190 14.50 -4.99 21.46
C LYS A 190 15.33 -3.77 21.05
N ASN A 191 14.71 -2.61 20.83
CA ASN A 191 15.43 -1.34 20.60
C ASN A 191 15.70 -0.56 21.91
N GLN A 192 15.42 -1.16 23.07
CA GLN A 192 15.86 -0.70 24.40
C GLN A 192 17.11 -1.46 24.90
N LEU A 193 17.79 -2.22 24.03
CA LEU A 193 19.07 -2.88 24.29
C LEU A 193 20.07 -2.52 23.18
#